data_AF-A0A1F2XTF8-F1
#
_entry.id   AF-A0A1F2XTF8-F1
#
_cell.length_a   1.000
_cell.length_b   1.000
_cell.length_c   1.000
_cell.angle_alpha   90.00
_cell.angle_beta   90.00
_cell.angle_gamma   90.00
#
_symmetry.space_group_name_H-M   'P 1'
#
loop_
_entity.id
_entity.type
_entity.pdbx_description
1 polymer ?
#
loop_
_entity_poly.entity_id
_entity_poly.type
_entity_poly.pdbx_seq_one_letter_code
_entity_poly.pdbx_strand_id
1 'polypeptide(L)'
;MLAGLTLGLSFCHLMQLPSRMGWDQYLWVGSTVQGGLYATFGSVGAVIFVATVIALALLAYFVREHGRPGFRLALAAAILFALALVLWWVLVYPVNVELAKWVNGPVPADWTAYRARWEWGHAIISFVELAGFAALIASVLADTPPHAEEPPKGASRSTRPRPSRRG
;
A
#
# COMPACT_ATOMS: atom_id res chain seq x y z
N MET A 1 -5.93 4.14 -5.30
CA MET A 1 -5.62 5.36 -4.51
C MET A 1 -5.22 5.03 -3.08
N LEU A 2 -6.13 4.49 -2.24
CA LEU A 2 -5.86 4.23 -0.80
C LEU A 2 -4.57 3.44 -0.53
N ALA A 3 -4.37 2.32 -1.24
CA ALA A 3 -3.14 1.52 -1.13
C ALA A 3 -1.86 2.32 -1.45
N GLY A 4 -1.93 3.25 -2.42
CA GLY A 4 -0.81 4.13 -2.75
C GLY A 4 -0.55 5.21 -1.70
N LEU A 5 -1.60 5.75 -1.07
CA LEU A 5 -1.46 6.68 0.05
C LEU A 5 -0.82 5.99 1.26
N THR A 6 -1.31 4.80 1.61
CA THR A 6 -0.75 4.00 2.71
C THR A 6 0.72 3.67 2.47
N LEU A 7 1.06 3.16 1.27
CA LEU A 7 2.46 2.93 0.88
C LEU A 7 3.29 4.21 0.96
N GLY A 8 2.77 5.35 0.48
CA GLY A 8 3.48 6.63 0.55
C GLY A 8 3.86 7.04 1.96
N LEU A 9 2.96 6.82 2.93
CA LEU A 9 3.20 7.11 4.35
C LEU A 9 4.35 6.27 4.91
N SER A 10 4.44 4.96 4.62
CA SER A 10 5.53 4.12 5.10
C SER A 10 6.83 4.31 4.31
N PHE A 11 6.73 4.51 2.99
CA PHE A 11 7.86 4.67 2.09
C PHE A 11 8.65 5.94 2.35
N CYS A 12 7.98 7.02 2.81
CA CYS A 12 8.72 8.20 3.23
C CYS A 12 9.63 7.93 4.45
N HIS A 13 9.26 7.04 5.37
CA HIS A 13 10.15 6.62 6.46
C HIS A 13 11.33 5.81 5.94
N LEU A 14 11.10 4.86 5.03
CA LEU A 14 12.16 4.08 4.39
C LEU A 14 13.21 4.98 3.73
N MET A 15 12.77 6.01 3.01
CA MET A 15 13.67 6.95 2.33
C MET A 15 14.46 7.84 3.31
N GLN A 16 13.94 8.09 4.51
CA GLN A 16 14.60 8.92 5.51
C GLN A 16 15.51 8.12 6.45
N LEU A 17 15.35 6.80 6.49
CA LEU A 17 16.09 5.87 7.35
C LEU A 17 17.62 6.13 7.35
N PRO A 18 18.32 6.26 6.21
CA PRO A 18 19.78 6.40 6.22
C PRO A 18 20.26 7.65 6.97
N SER A 19 19.57 8.78 6.77
CA SER A 19 19.90 10.03 7.46
C SER A 19 19.56 9.93 8.95
N ARG A 20 18.35 9.46 9.28
CA ARG A 20 17.86 9.45 10.66
C ARG A 20 18.58 8.47 11.57
N MET A 21 19.20 7.43 11.03
CA MET A 21 20.07 6.52 11.79
C MET A 21 21.40 7.17 12.21
N GLY A 22 21.81 8.27 11.56
CA GLY A 22 22.98 9.06 11.94
C GLY A 22 22.68 10.21 12.90
N TRP A 23 21.41 10.53 13.14
CA TRP A 23 21.03 11.65 14.01
C TRP A 23 21.40 11.38 15.47
N ASP A 24 21.77 12.44 16.19
CA ASP A 24 21.90 12.41 17.63
C ASP A 24 20.53 12.49 18.33
N GLN A 25 20.53 12.42 19.67
CA GLN A 25 19.31 12.44 20.46
C GLN A 25 18.53 13.75 20.28
N TYR A 26 19.25 14.88 20.26
CA TYR A 26 18.65 16.21 20.14
C TYR A 26 17.86 16.33 18.83
N LEU A 27 18.49 15.97 17.70
CA LEU A 27 17.86 16.09 16.40
C LEU A 27 16.72 15.08 16.21
N TRP A 28 16.92 13.82 16.61
CA TRP A 28 15.90 12.79 16.41
C TRP A 28 14.69 12.95 17.32
N VAL A 29 14.89 13.15 18.62
CA VAL A 29 13.79 13.37 19.57
C VAL A 29 13.13 14.72 19.31
N GLY A 30 13.93 15.77 19.12
CA GLY A 30 13.45 17.11 18.86
C GLY A 30 12.57 17.19 17.62
N SER A 31 12.91 16.48 16.54
CA SER A 31 12.10 16.49 15.30
C SER A 31 10.92 15.51 15.34
N THR A 32 11.16 14.28 15.79
CA THR A 32 10.21 13.16 15.64
C THR A 32 9.17 13.13 16.75
N VAL A 33 9.58 13.48 17.98
CA VAL A 33 8.76 13.30 19.18
C VAL A 33 8.21 14.64 19.68
N GLN A 34 9.10 15.62 19.90
CA GLN A 34 8.72 16.90 20.52
C GLN A 34 8.24 17.93 19.49
N GLY A 35 8.84 17.94 18.30
CA GLY A 35 8.54 18.88 17.21
C GLY A 35 7.28 18.55 16.40
N GLY A 36 6.63 17.42 16.68
CA GLY A 36 5.32 17.09 16.10
C GLY A 36 5.31 16.76 14.61
N LEU A 37 6.47 16.49 13.99
CA LEU A 37 6.59 16.22 12.55
C LEU A 37 5.64 15.11 12.04
N TYR A 38 5.34 14.12 12.88
CA TYR A 38 4.47 12.98 12.55
C TYR A 38 3.07 13.03 13.20
N ALA A 39 2.63 14.18 13.74
CA ALA A 39 1.36 14.27 14.47
C ALA A 39 0.14 13.78 13.65
N THR A 40 0.10 14.06 12.35
CA THR A 40 -0.99 13.65 11.45
C THR A 40 -0.85 12.21 10.94
N PHE A 41 0.34 11.62 11.02
CA PHE A 41 0.56 10.23 10.62
C PHE A 41 -0.18 9.27 11.56
N GLY A 42 -0.17 9.56 12.87
CA GLY A 42 -0.85 8.73 13.87
C GLY A 42 -2.38 8.80 13.81
N SER A 43 -2.95 9.93 13.37
CA SER A 43 -4.41 10.13 13.28
C SER A 43 -4.95 9.83 11.88
N VAL A 44 -4.64 10.69 10.92
CA VAL A 44 -5.11 10.58 9.53
C VAL A 44 -4.53 9.33 8.86
N GLY A 45 -3.23 9.06 9.07
CA GLY A 45 -2.59 7.88 8.50
C GLY A 45 -3.20 6.57 8.98
N ALA A 46 -3.56 6.46 10.26
CA ALA A 46 -4.22 5.27 10.80
C ALA A 46 -5.59 5.01 10.14
N VAL A 47 -6.39 6.06 9.94
CA VAL A 47 -7.68 5.96 9.24
C VAL A 47 -7.50 5.49 7.80
N ILE A 48 -6.53 6.06 7.08
CA ILE A 48 -6.21 5.68 5.69
C ILE A 48 -5.76 4.21 5.63
N PHE A 49 -4.93 3.76 6.57
CA PHE A 49 -4.42 2.38 6.58
C PHE A 49 -5.55 1.37 6.82
N VAL A 50 -6.38 1.59 7.85
CA VAL A 50 -7.53 0.71 8.13
C VAL A 50 -8.50 0.69 6.95
N ALA A 51 -8.82 1.86 6.38
CA ALA A 51 -9.66 1.95 5.18
C ALA A 51 -9.05 1.21 3.98
N THR A 52 -7.72 1.23 3.82
CA THR A 52 -7.02 0.50 2.78
C THR A 52 -7.21 -1.01 2.91
N VAL A 53 -7.03 -1.56 4.11
CA VAL A 53 -7.21 -3.01 4.34
C VAL A 53 -8.65 -3.44 4.05
N ILE A 54 -9.63 -2.68 4.53
CA ILE A 54 -11.05 -2.94 4.26
C ILE A 54 -11.34 -2.88 2.76
N ALA A 55 -10.88 -1.83 2.07
CA ALA A 55 -11.10 -1.66 0.64
C ALA A 55 -10.47 -2.79 -0.19
N LEU A 56 -9.28 -3.27 0.18
CA LEU A 56 -8.62 -4.38 -0.51
C LEU A 56 -9.34 -5.71 -0.27
N ALA A 57 -9.86 -5.95 0.93
CA ALA A 57 -10.67 -7.13 1.21
C ALA A 57 -11.97 -7.13 0.40
N LEU A 58 -12.67 -5.99 0.33
CA LEU A 58 -13.86 -5.82 -0.50
C LEU A 58 -13.53 -5.99 -1.99
N LEU A 59 -12.42 -5.42 -2.46
CA LEU A 59 -11.97 -5.60 -3.84
C LEU A 59 -11.73 -7.08 -4.16
N ALA A 60 -10.99 -7.80 -3.32
CA ALA A 60 -10.74 -9.23 -3.51
C ALA A 60 -12.05 -10.03 -3.53
N TYR A 61 -13.02 -9.68 -2.69
CA TYR A 61 -14.36 -10.27 -2.71
C TYR A 61 -15.07 -10.04 -4.05
N PHE A 62 -15.16 -8.81 -4.54
CA PHE A 62 -15.86 -8.51 -5.79
C PHE A 62 -15.16 -9.07 -7.04
N VAL A 63 -13.82 -9.08 -7.06
CA VAL A 63 -13.03 -9.70 -8.14
C VAL A 63 -13.32 -11.21 -8.18
N ARG A 64 -13.45 -11.87 -7.02
CA ARG A 64 -13.87 -13.28 -6.93
C ARG A 64 -15.30 -13.48 -7.42
N GLU A 65 -16.24 -12.70 -6.92
CA GLU A 65 -17.66 -12.81 -7.24
C GLU A 65 -17.92 -12.70 -8.74
N HIS A 66 -17.23 -11.77 -9.41
CA HIS A 66 -17.35 -11.56 -10.85
C HIS A 66 -16.49 -12.51 -11.70
N GLY A 67 -15.85 -13.53 -11.09
CA GLY A 67 -15.05 -14.52 -11.82
C GLY A 67 -13.83 -13.93 -12.56
N ARG A 68 -13.27 -12.84 -12.04
CA ARG A 68 -12.18 -12.10 -12.69
C ARG A 68 -10.82 -12.79 -12.46
N PRO A 69 -9.93 -12.84 -13.48
CA PRO A 69 -8.64 -13.54 -13.39
C PRO A 69 -7.70 -12.94 -12.33
N GLY A 70 -7.84 -11.66 -11.99
CA GLY A 70 -7.02 -10.96 -11.00
C GLY A 70 -7.21 -11.41 -9.54
N PHE A 71 -8.19 -12.27 -9.23
CA PHE A 71 -8.59 -12.57 -7.84
C PHE A 71 -7.43 -12.95 -6.91
N ARG A 72 -6.56 -13.88 -7.33
CA ARG A 72 -5.45 -14.36 -6.49
C ARG A 72 -4.48 -13.24 -6.12
N LEU A 73 -4.27 -12.29 -7.04
CA LEU A 73 -3.39 -11.14 -6.85
C LEU A 73 -4.04 -10.07 -5.97
N ALA A 74 -5.35 -9.81 -6.14
CA ALA A 74 -6.12 -8.95 -5.25
C ALA A 74 -6.13 -9.49 -3.81
N LEU A 75 -6.31 -10.80 -3.63
CA LEU A 75 -6.27 -11.45 -2.32
C LEU A 75 -4.87 -11.36 -1.70
N ALA A 76 -3.81 -11.59 -2.48
CA ALA A 76 -2.43 -11.43 -2.00
C ALA A 76 -2.16 -9.99 -1.54
N ALA A 77 -2.63 -8.98 -2.29
CA ALA A 77 -2.54 -7.58 -1.89
C ALA A 77 -3.26 -7.32 -0.56
N ALA A 78 -4.50 -7.81 -0.39
CA ALA A 78 -5.26 -7.66 0.85
C ALA A 78 -4.54 -8.29 2.05
N ILE A 79 -3.99 -9.50 1.89
CA ILE A 79 -3.24 -10.20 2.94
C ILE A 79 -1.96 -9.45 3.30
N LEU A 80 -1.21 -8.95 2.31
CA LEU A 80 0.05 -8.23 2.55
C LEU A 80 -0.20 -6.90 3.27
N PHE A 81 -1.23 -6.14 2.90
CA PHE A 81 -1.59 -4.92 3.64
C PHE A 81 -2.14 -5.21 5.04
N ALA A 82 -2.89 -6.29 5.23
CA ALA A 82 -3.31 -6.72 6.56
C ALA A 82 -2.11 -7.13 7.43
N LEU A 83 -1.14 -7.86 6.86
CA LEU A 83 0.12 -8.20 7.51
C LEU A 83 0.92 -6.94 7.88
N ALA A 84 1.01 -5.96 6.97
CA ALA A 84 1.67 -4.69 7.25
C ALA A 84 1.02 -3.96 8.45
N LEU A 85 -0.31 -3.98 8.55
CA LEU A 85 -1.02 -3.42 9.71
C LEU A 85 -0.71 -4.18 11.00
N VAL A 86 -0.63 -5.51 10.96
CA VAL A 86 -0.21 -6.32 12.11
C VAL A 86 1.24 -5.99 12.51
N LEU A 87 2.15 -5.85 11.53
CA LEU A 87 3.54 -5.49 11.78
C LEU A 87 3.65 -4.09 12.41
N TRP A 88 2.79 -3.14 12.02
CA TRP A 88 2.72 -1.84 12.68
C TRP A 88 2.36 -1.98 14.17
N TRP A 89 1.35 -2.79 14.50
CA TRP A 89 0.97 -3.06 15.89
C TRP A 89 2.07 -3.73 16.71
N VAL A 90 2.86 -4.61 16.09
CA VAL A 90 3.92 -5.35 16.77
C VAL A 90 5.21 -4.53 16.91
N LEU A 91 5.60 -3.80 15.87
CA LEU A 91 6.91 -3.14 15.80
C LEU A 91 6.86 -1.68 16.22
N VAL A 92 5.88 -0.93 15.70
CA VAL A 92 5.84 0.54 15.78
C VAL A 92 4.98 1.02 16.95
N TYR A 93 3.77 0.46 17.11
CA TYR A 93 2.83 0.90 18.14
C TYR A 93 3.42 0.88 19.57
N PRO A 94 4.15 -0.15 20.03
CA PRO A 94 4.71 -0.15 21.37
C PRO A 94 5.74 0.95 21.56
N VAL A 95 6.47 1.31 20.50
CA VAL A 95 7.41 2.43 20.53
C VAL A 95 6.64 3.74 20.59
N ASN A 96 5.57 3.93 19.80
CA ASN A 96 4.74 5.15 19.87
C ASN A 96 4.17 5.39 21.27
N VAL A 97 3.75 4.33 21.97
CA VAL A 97 3.28 4.43 23.37
C VAL A 97 4.38 4.96 24.29
N GLU A 98 5.63 4.55 24.06
CA GLU A 98 6.77 5.04 24.83
C GLU A 98 7.15 6.48 24.44
N LEU A 99 7.23 6.79 23.14
CA LEU A 99 7.55 8.13 22.65
C LEU A 99 6.55 9.19 23.15
N ALA A 100 5.28 8.83 23.33
CA ALA A 100 4.27 9.72 23.89
C ALA A 100 4.63 10.22 25.31
N LYS A 101 5.38 9.43 26.09
CA LYS A 101 5.86 9.83 27.42
C LYS A 101 7.00 10.84 27.34
N TRP A 102 7.76 10.85 26.26
CA TRP A 102 8.94 11.71 26.08
C TRP A 102 8.59 13.10 25.56
N VAL A 103 7.34 13.33 25.11
CA VAL A 103 6.87 14.63 24.60
C VAL A 103 7.13 15.75 25.62
N ASN A 104 6.81 15.50 26.88
CA ASN A 104 7.04 16.44 27.99
C ASN A 104 7.88 15.81 29.12
N GLY A 105 8.50 14.66 28.85
CA GLY A 105 9.17 13.83 29.84
C GLY A 105 10.65 13.62 29.53
N PRO A 106 11.39 12.98 30.46
CA PRO A 106 12.79 12.64 30.22
C PRO A 106 12.91 11.60 29.11
N VAL A 107 13.98 11.73 28.32
CA VAL A 107 14.34 10.74 27.30
C VAL A 107 15.22 9.66 27.94
N PRO A 108 14.92 8.36 27.77
CA PRO A 108 15.75 7.26 28.28
C PRO A 108 17.17 7.26 27.71
N ALA A 109 18.12 6.70 28.48
CA ALA A 109 19.51 6.58 28.05
C ALA A 109 19.67 5.64 26.83
N ASP A 110 18.79 4.66 26.69
CA ASP A 110 18.74 3.66 25.62
C ASP A 110 17.85 4.08 24.43
N TRP A 111 17.56 5.38 24.28
CA TRP A 111 16.69 5.93 23.21
C TRP A 111 17.02 5.44 21.79
N THR A 112 18.28 5.10 21.52
CA THR A 112 18.73 4.60 20.21
C THR A 112 18.09 3.25 19.86
N ALA A 113 17.77 2.41 20.84
CA ALA A 113 17.07 1.14 20.62
C ALA A 113 15.63 1.38 20.16
N TYR A 114 14.94 2.36 20.76
CA TYR A 114 13.61 2.78 20.33
C TYR A 114 13.62 3.37 18.92
N ARG A 115 14.58 4.26 18.63
CA ARG A 115 14.78 4.77 17.27
C ARG A 115 14.97 3.63 16.27
N ALA A 116 15.89 2.70 16.56
CA ALA A 116 16.20 1.60 15.65
C ALA A 116 14.94 0.76 15.37
N ARG A 117 14.19 0.37 16.42
CA ARG A 117 12.96 -0.40 16.26
C ARG A 117 11.90 0.36 15.46
N TRP A 118 11.73 1.65 15.71
CA TRP A 118 10.72 2.47 15.06
C TRP A 118 11.03 2.69 13.58
N GLU A 119 12.25 3.11 13.26
CA GLU A 119 12.67 3.39 11.89
C GLU A 119 12.73 2.10 11.03
N TRP A 120 13.33 1.02 11.57
CA TRP A 120 13.34 -0.27 10.87
C TRP A 120 11.95 -0.91 10.78
N GLY A 121 11.11 -0.72 11.80
CA GLY A 121 9.72 -1.18 11.77
C GLY A 121 8.96 -0.59 10.59
N HIS A 122 9.06 0.73 10.40
CA HIS A 122 8.46 1.39 9.23
C HIS A 122 9.08 0.95 7.90
N ALA A 123 10.40 0.73 7.85
CA ALA A 123 11.06 0.22 6.65
C ALA A 123 10.54 -1.17 6.25
N ILE A 124 10.43 -2.09 7.20
CA ILE A 124 9.88 -3.45 6.98
C ILE A 124 8.44 -3.36 6.46
N ILE A 125 7.61 -2.55 7.12
CA ILE A 125 6.21 -2.32 6.71
C ILE A 125 6.16 -1.81 5.27
N SER A 126 7.03 -0.87 4.90
CA SER A 126 7.08 -0.31 3.56
C SER A 126 7.40 -1.34 2.47
N PHE A 127 8.33 -2.27 2.72
CA PHE A 127 8.61 -3.35 1.77
C PHE A 127 7.42 -4.31 1.61
N VAL A 128 6.71 -4.62 2.69
CA VAL A 128 5.52 -5.48 2.65
C VAL A 128 4.39 -4.80 1.88
N GLU A 129 4.16 -3.50 2.13
CA GLU A 129 3.17 -2.71 1.39
C GLU A 129 3.55 -2.54 -0.08
N LEU A 130 4.84 -2.38 -0.40
CA LEU A 130 5.32 -2.30 -1.78
C LEU A 130 5.03 -3.59 -2.54
N ALA A 131 5.29 -4.74 -1.93
CA ALA A 131 4.95 -6.05 -2.49
C ALA A 131 3.43 -6.20 -2.68
N GLY A 132 2.63 -5.77 -1.68
CA GLY A 132 1.17 -5.75 -1.76
C GLY A 132 0.65 -4.85 -2.88
N PHE A 133 1.27 -3.69 -3.06
CA PHE A 133 0.91 -2.71 -4.08
C PHE A 133 1.28 -3.21 -5.49
N ALA A 134 2.42 -3.87 -5.64
CA ALA A 134 2.79 -4.54 -6.89
C ALA A 134 1.78 -5.66 -7.25
N ALA A 135 1.36 -6.47 -6.27
CA ALA A 135 0.31 -7.47 -6.46
C ALA A 135 -1.03 -6.82 -6.87
N LEU A 136 -1.40 -5.69 -6.26
CA LEU A 136 -2.61 -4.94 -6.62
C LEU A 136 -2.54 -4.44 -8.07
N ILE A 137 -1.42 -3.87 -8.51
CA ILE A 137 -1.22 -3.43 -9.90
C ILE A 137 -1.36 -4.63 -10.85
N ALA A 138 -0.69 -5.74 -10.53
CA ALA A 138 -0.76 -6.96 -11.34
C ALA A 138 -2.21 -7.50 -11.44
N SER A 139 -2.98 -7.41 -10.35
CA SER A 139 -4.41 -7.77 -10.36
C SER A 139 -5.21 -6.92 -11.35
N VAL A 140 -4.98 -5.60 -11.36
CA VAL A 140 -5.69 -4.68 -12.26
C VAL A 140 -5.31 -4.95 -13.72
N LEU A 141 -4.02 -5.17 -13.99
CA LEU A 141 -3.53 -5.49 -15.33
C LEU A 141 -4.11 -6.82 -15.85
N ALA A 142 -4.22 -7.83 -14.98
CA ALA A 142 -4.84 -9.11 -15.35
C ALA A 142 -6.32 -8.98 -15.75
N ASP A 143 -7.03 -8.02 -15.17
CA ASP A 143 -8.46 -7.78 -15.42
C ASP A 143 -8.71 -6.81 -16.60
N THR A 144 -7.65 -6.25 -17.19
CA THR A 144 -7.74 -5.34 -18.33
C THR A 144 -7.58 -6.13 -19.63
N PRO A 145 -8.63 -6.26 -20.46
CA PRO A 145 -8.50 -6.92 -21.76
C PRO A 145 -7.44 -6.21 -22.61
N PRO A 146 -6.63 -6.93 -23.40
CA PRO A 146 -5.85 -6.30 -24.46
C PRO A 146 -6.82 -5.50 -25.34
N HIS A 147 -6.45 -4.26 -25.70
CA HIS A 147 -7.22 -3.51 -26.70
C HIS A 147 -7.43 -4.44 -27.91
N ALA A 148 -8.69 -4.82 -28.17
CA ALA A 148 -9.03 -5.49 -29.40
C ALA A 148 -8.62 -4.54 -30.52
N GLU A 149 -7.62 -4.93 -31.30
CA GLU A 149 -7.26 -4.25 -32.54
C GLU A 149 -8.56 -4.11 -33.34
N GLU A 150 -9.03 -2.87 -33.50
CA GLU A 150 -10.27 -2.58 -34.22
C GLU A 150 -10.12 -3.22 -35.61
N PRO A 151 -10.95 -4.20 -36.01
CA PRO A 151 -10.78 -4.85 -37.30
C PRO A 151 -10.84 -3.77 -38.39
N PRO A 152 -9.93 -3.79 -39.39
CA PRO A 152 -9.80 -2.69 -40.33
C PRO A 152 -11.16 -2.37 -40.96
N LYS A 153 -11.59 -1.10 -40.82
CA LYS A 153 -12.80 -0.55 -41.44
C LYS A 153 -12.67 -0.68 -42.96
N GLY A 154 -13.16 -1.79 -43.51
CA GLY A 154 -13.04 -2.05 -44.94
C GLY A 154 -13.38 -3.45 -45.43
N ALA A 155 -13.57 -4.45 -44.56
CA ALA A 155 -14.05 -5.77 -45.00
C ALA A 155 -15.55 -5.71 -45.33
N SER A 156 -15.87 -5.04 -46.43
CA SER A 156 -17.14 -5.08 -47.15
C SER A 156 -17.62 -6.54 -47.26
N ARG A 157 -18.83 -6.79 -46.75
CA ARG A 157 -19.57 -8.03 -46.98
C ARG A 157 -19.72 -8.20 -48.50
N SER A 158 -18.92 -9.09 -49.08
CA SER A 158 -19.15 -9.63 -50.41
C SER A 158 -20.50 -10.36 -50.41
N THR A 159 -21.54 -9.68 -50.87
CA THR A 159 -22.83 -10.27 -51.21
C THR A 159 -22.65 -11.16 -52.42
N ARG A 160 -22.63 -12.48 -52.24
CA ARG A 160 -22.84 -13.43 -53.34
C ARG A 160 -24.31 -13.36 -53.79
N PRO A 161 -24.61 -13.25 -55.09
CA PRO A 161 -25.98 -13.32 -55.57
C PRO A 161 -26.49 -14.77 -55.52
N ARG A 162 -27.73 -14.93 -55.07
CA ARG A 162 -28.48 -16.18 -55.03
C ARG A 162 -28.96 -16.50 -56.47
N PRO A 163 -28.66 -17.68 -57.04
CA PRO A 163 -29.14 -17.99 -58.38
C PRO A 163 -30.66 -18.23 -58.36
N SER A 164 -31.35 -17.60 -59.30
CA SER A 164 -32.78 -17.81 -59.54
C SER A 164 -33.01 -19.21 -60.12
N ARG A 165 -33.90 -19.99 -59.49
CA ARG A 165 -34.51 -21.16 -60.13
C ARG A 165 -35.92 -20.81 -60.54
N ARG A 166 -36.11 -20.68 -61.86
CA ARG A 166 -37.38 -20.89 -62.56
C ARG A 166 -37.74 -22.37 -62.51
N GLY A 167 -39.03 -22.67 -62.51
CA GLY A 167 -39.61 -24.01 -62.64
C GLY A 167 -40.85 -24.14 -61.78
#